data_AF-A0A562SSZ3-F1
#
_entry.id   AF-A0A562SSZ3-F1
#
_cell.length_a   1.000
_cell.length_b   1.000
_cell.length_c   1.000
_cell.angle_alpha   90.00
_cell.angle_beta   90.00
_cell.angle_gamma   90.00
#
_symmetry.space_group_name_H-M   'P 1'
#
loop_
_entity.id
_entity.type
_entity.pdbx_description
1 polymer ?
#
loop_
_entity_poly.entity_id
_entity_poly.type
_entity_poly.pdbx_seq_one_letter_code
_entity_poly.pdbx_strand_id
1 'polypeptide(L)'
;MKLFQIKQTVAGALLLTVTALSCKPDGNPNNLPSVNPADYAGKIDGFNSSDEIFPDNLIAYWSFDDTKNELKSGTAPGSSAGDSYVTDAVRGKSLSLTAGYLYFPTQFQKFKTDTIKSWSISTWIKIRNNGSKRTMLFQLARPGVFTGNINFALNTQSYNAANDSVLRIQPTFATVSGGTQDNVNSGAGQDKVSLNSWVHVILTYEYTTGVFNIWMNGVKVGNFPNRGTGNNSFKSYEPSEVIIGSNYNGIPGKSVSSDVTFAPMTGQVDELRIFNRTLPDAFIKALYNLGKANK
;
A
#
# COMPACT_ATOMS: atom_id res chain seq x y z
N MET A 1 21.38 -71.89 -84.95
CA MET A 1 21.97 -72.49 -83.74
C MET A 1 22.46 -71.36 -82.84
N LYS A 2 21.73 -71.11 -81.74
CA LYS A 2 22.12 -70.41 -80.49
C LYS A 2 22.63 -68.95 -80.50
N LEU A 3 22.33 -68.27 -79.37
CA LEU A 3 22.84 -66.99 -78.81
C LEU A 3 22.23 -65.69 -79.42
N PHE A 4 21.72 -64.69 -78.69
CA PHE A 4 21.71 -64.32 -77.26
C PHE A 4 20.46 -63.45 -76.96
N GLN A 5 19.81 -63.66 -75.81
CA GLN A 5 19.07 -62.63 -75.06
C GLN A 5 19.89 -62.27 -73.81
N ILE A 6 19.79 -61.04 -73.30
CA ILE A 6 19.21 -60.75 -71.97
C ILE A 6 19.16 -59.23 -71.73
N LYS A 7 18.01 -58.82 -71.18
CA LYS A 7 17.56 -57.48 -70.85
C LYS A 7 18.19 -56.94 -69.56
N GLN A 8 18.20 -55.62 -69.47
CA GLN A 8 18.65 -54.76 -68.39
C GLN A 8 18.02 -55.11 -67.02
N THR A 9 18.84 -55.13 -65.98
CA THR A 9 18.42 -55.24 -64.58
C THR A 9 18.23 -53.84 -63.99
N VAL A 10 17.03 -53.57 -63.48
CA VAL A 10 16.66 -52.38 -62.69
C VAL A 10 16.95 -52.67 -61.22
N ALA A 11 17.69 -51.79 -60.53
CA ALA A 11 17.80 -51.78 -59.07
C ALA A 11 17.19 -50.48 -58.55
N GLY A 12 16.19 -50.63 -57.68
CA GLY A 12 15.30 -49.55 -57.22
C GLY A 12 15.90 -48.64 -56.16
N ALA A 13 15.45 -47.39 -56.17
CA ALA A 13 15.63 -46.43 -55.08
C ALA A 13 14.32 -46.33 -54.27
N LEU A 14 14.39 -46.68 -52.99
CA LEU A 14 13.30 -46.56 -52.03
C LEU A 14 13.29 -45.13 -51.46
N LEU A 15 12.33 -44.29 -51.84
CA LEU A 15 12.10 -43.00 -51.17
C LEU A 15 11.21 -43.22 -49.94
N LEU A 16 11.80 -43.12 -48.74
CA LEU A 16 11.04 -42.92 -47.50
C LEU A 16 10.83 -41.42 -47.28
N THR A 17 9.59 -40.96 -47.46
CA THR A 17 9.16 -39.62 -47.06
C THR A 17 8.75 -39.64 -45.58
N VAL A 18 9.65 -39.19 -44.71
CA VAL A 18 9.33 -38.93 -43.29
C VAL A 18 8.68 -37.56 -43.20
N THR A 19 7.37 -37.52 -43.02
CA THR A 19 6.65 -36.29 -42.66
C THR A 19 6.90 -35.99 -41.18
N ALA A 20 7.87 -35.13 -40.89
CA ALA A 20 8.05 -34.57 -39.55
C ALA A 20 6.94 -33.56 -39.28
N LEU A 21 5.86 -33.99 -38.60
CA LEU A 21 4.93 -33.07 -37.94
C LEU A 21 5.66 -32.42 -36.77
N SER A 22 6.26 -31.26 -37.04
CA SER A 22 6.73 -30.35 -36.00
C SER A 22 5.50 -29.81 -35.27
N CYS A 23 5.12 -30.44 -34.16
CA CYS A 23 4.30 -29.78 -33.15
C CYS A 23 5.15 -28.65 -32.58
N LYS A 24 5.05 -27.45 -33.16
CA LYS A 24 5.53 -26.24 -32.48
C LYS A 24 4.69 -26.10 -31.21
N PRO A 25 5.32 -26.07 -30.02
CA PRO A 25 4.62 -25.64 -28.82
C PRO A 25 4.00 -24.27 -29.13
N ASP A 26 2.73 -24.09 -28.81
CA ASP A 26 1.94 -22.88 -29.07
C ASP A 26 2.45 -21.62 -28.33
N GLY A 27 3.58 -21.73 -27.62
CA GLY A 27 4.14 -20.67 -26.79
C GLY A 27 3.30 -20.39 -25.54
N ASN A 28 2.25 -21.17 -25.29
CA ASN A 28 1.30 -21.00 -24.20
C ASN A 28 1.25 -22.26 -23.32
N PRO A 29 2.36 -22.60 -22.63
CA PRO A 29 2.47 -23.82 -21.83
C PRO A 29 1.44 -23.91 -20.68
N ASN A 30 0.74 -22.81 -20.38
CA ASN A 30 -0.24 -22.71 -19.31
C ASN A 30 -1.69 -22.58 -19.81
N ASN A 31 -1.94 -22.73 -21.12
CA ASN A 31 -3.26 -22.60 -21.74
C ASN A 31 -4.02 -21.34 -21.30
N LEU A 32 -3.29 -20.21 -21.19
CA LEU A 32 -3.86 -18.93 -20.81
C LEU A 32 -4.81 -18.44 -21.91
N PRO A 33 -5.92 -17.77 -21.54
CA PRO A 33 -6.78 -17.12 -22.53
C PRO A 33 -5.97 -16.16 -23.41
N SER A 34 -6.32 -16.08 -24.70
CA SER A 34 -5.74 -15.08 -25.58
C SER A 34 -6.07 -13.68 -25.06
N VAL A 35 -5.05 -12.82 -24.96
CA VAL A 35 -5.22 -11.40 -24.60
C VAL A 35 -5.13 -10.53 -25.85
N ASN A 36 -5.99 -9.52 -25.96
CA ASN A 36 -5.90 -8.53 -27.02
C ASN A 36 -5.22 -7.26 -26.49
N PRO A 37 -4.08 -6.81 -27.08
CA PRO A 37 -3.42 -5.57 -26.66
C PRO A 37 -4.35 -4.34 -26.66
N ALA A 38 -5.36 -4.32 -27.53
CA ALA A 38 -6.35 -3.24 -27.58
C ALA A 38 -7.14 -3.09 -26.26
N ASP A 39 -7.31 -4.18 -25.50
CA ASP A 39 -8.04 -4.18 -24.22
C ASP A 39 -7.29 -3.41 -23.11
N TYR A 40 -6.02 -3.07 -23.35
CA TYR A 40 -5.15 -2.33 -22.43
C TYR A 40 -4.84 -0.91 -22.91
N ALA A 41 -5.36 -0.50 -24.07
CA ALA A 41 -5.16 0.85 -24.58
C ALA A 41 -5.72 1.89 -23.59
N GLY A 42 -4.89 2.86 -23.19
CA GLY A 42 -5.28 3.92 -22.26
C GLY A 42 -5.29 3.54 -20.77
N LYS A 43 -5.07 2.27 -20.44
CA LYS A 43 -4.92 1.78 -19.06
C LYS A 43 -3.52 2.05 -18.52
N ILE A 44 -3.43 2.22 -17.21
CA ILE A 44 -2.15 2.37 -16.49
C ILE A 44 -1.92 1.08 -15.71
N ASP A 45 -0.82 0.39 -16.02
CA ASP A 45 -0.46 -0.90 -15.42
C ASP A 45 -1.60 -1.94 -15.48
N GLY A 46 -2.49 -1.83 -16.48
CA GLY A 46 -3.63 -2.72 -16.68
C GLY A 46 -4.96 -2.26 -16.07
N PHE A 47 -5.01 -1.08 -15.44
CA PHE A 47 -6.20 -0.55 -14.76
C PHE A 47 -6.68 0.78 -15.36
N ASN A 48 -7.99 1.04 -15.28
CA ASN A 48 -8.58 2.33 -15.63
C ASN A 48 -8.52 3.33 -14.47
N SER A 49 -8.63 2.87 -13.23
CA SER A 49 -8.68 3.69 -12.02
C SER A 49 -8.10 2.96 -10.82
N SER A 50 -7.70 3.72 -9.80
CA SER A 50 -7.24 3.15 -8.52
C SER A 50 -8.35 2.40 -7.76
N ASP A 51 -9.61 2.56 -8.16
CA ASP A 51 -10.75 1.87 -7.57
C ASP A 51 -10.85 0.40 -8.03
N GLU A 52 -10.16 0.02 -9.11
CA GLU A 52 -10.05 -1.36 -9.60
C GLU A 52 -9.00 -2.19 -8.82
N ILE A 53 -8.20 -1.55 -7.96
CA ILE A 53 -7.15 -2.23 -7.19
C ILE A 53 -7.75 -2.93 -5.98
N PHE A 54 -7.90 -4.26 -6.08
CA PHE A 54 -8.43 -5.14 -5.02
C PHE A 54 -9.69 -4.61 -4.32
N PRO A 55 -10.78 -4.31 -5.06
CA PRO A 55 -11.98 -3.67 -4.51
C PRO A 55 -12.61 -4.47 -3.35
N ASP A 56 -12.58 -5.81 -3.43
CA ASP A 56 -13.12 -6.70 -2.39
C ASP A 56 -12.28 -6.72 -1.10
N ASN A 57 -11.01 -6.31 -1.19
CA ASN A 57 -10.11 -6.24 -0.05
C ASN A 57 -10.00 -4.81 0.51
N LEU A 58 -10.52 -3.80 -0.17
CA LEU A 58 -10.55 -2.42 0.31
C LEU A 58 -11.64 -2.29 1.38
N ILE A 59 -11.23 -2.32 2.65
CA ILE A 59 -12.13 -2.39 3.81
C ILE A 59 -12.43 -1.04 4.47
N ALA A 60 -11.63 -0.02 4.18
CA ALA A 60 -11.92 1.37 4.53
C ALA A 60 -11.29 2.33 3.52
N TYR A 61 -11.96 3.44 3.24
CA TYR A 61 -11.47 4.45 2.29
C TYR A 61 -11.96 5.86 2.67
N TRP A 62 -11.05 6.81 2.67
CA TRP A 62 -11.33 8.24 2.75
C TRP A 62 -10.75 8.94 1.51
N SER A 63 -11.63 9.45 0.64
CA SER A 63 -11.21 10.25 -0.52
C SER A 63 -10.90 11.69 -0.13
N PHE A 64 -11.64 12.25 0.82
CA PHE A 64 -11.63 13.68 1.16
C PHE A 64 -12.22 14.61 0.08
N ASP A 65 -12.94 14.03 -0.88
CA ASP A 65 -13.77 14.73 -1.85
C ASP A 65 -15.05 15.26 -1.19
N ASP A 66 -14.94 16.42 -0.54
CA ASP A 66 -16.02 17.10 0.18
C ASP A 66 -16.66 16.28 1.32
N THR A 67 -16.02 15.20 1.74
CA THR A 67 -16.48 14.35 2.84
C THR A 67 -15.32 13.84 3.71
N LYS A 68 -15.54 13.84 5.03
CA LYS A 68 -14.65 13.20 6.01
C LYS A 68 -15.13 11.78 6.34
N ASN A 69 -16.27 11.35 5.80
CA ASN A 69 -16.82 10.05 6.12
C ASN A 69 -15.92 8.95 5.55
N GLU A 70 -15.82 7.86 6.29
CA GLU A 70 -15.27 6.62 5.75
C GLU A 70 -16.28 6.03 4.75
N LEU A 71 -15.87 5.86 3.49
CA LEU A 71 -16.77 5.63 2.37
C LEU A 71 -17.34 4.21 2.28
N LYS A 72 -16.71 3.20 2.89
CA LYS A 72 -17.19 1.81 2.86
C LYS A 72 -18.36 1.58 3.81
N SER A 73 -18.36 2.24 4.96
CA SER A 73 -19.41 2.15 5.97
C SER A 73 -20.30 3.38 6.06
N GLY A 74 -19.90 4.51 5.46
CA GLY A 74 -20.56 5.80 5.60
C GLY A 74 -20.32 6.48 6.96
N THR A 75 -19.38 5.96 7.77
CA THR A 75 -19.16 6.44 9.14
C THR A 75 -18.55 7.84 9.14
N ALA A 76 -19.22 8.80 9.78
CA ALA A 76 -18.71 10.15 10.02
C ALA A 76 -17.71 10.20 11.20
N PRO A 77 -16.77 11.16 11.23
CA PRO A 77 -15.95 11.38 12.42
C PRO A 77 -16.82 11.85 13.59
N GLY A 78 -16.50 11.38 14.80
CA GLY A 78 -17.15 11.87 16.02
C GLY A 78 -16.66 13.25 16.43
N SER A 79 -15.40 13.58 16.12
CA SER A 79 -14.87 14.93 16.22
C SER A 79 -13.75 15.16 15.21
N SER A 80 -13.50 16.43 14.90
CA SER A 80 -12.35 16.88 14.13
C SER A 80 -11.94 18.29 14.55
N ALA A 81 -10.70 18.67 14.27
CA ALA A 81 -10.21 20.03 14.49
C ALA A 81 -9.13 20.38 13.48
N GLY A 82 -8.98 21.69 13.21
CA GLY A 82 -7.90 22.21 12.37
C GLY A 82 -7.91 21.67 10.95
N ASP A 83 -9.07 21.32 10.41
CA ASP A 83 -9.20 20.58 9.16
C ASP A 83 -10.06 21.33 8.12
N SER A 84 -9.71 21.17 6.85
CA SER A 84 -10.40 21.80 5.69
C SER A 84 -10.16 21.00 4.41
N TYR A 85 -11.04 21.13 3.41
CA TYR A 85 -10.77 20.60 2.07
C TYR A 85 -10.07 21.63 1.21
N VAL A 86 -9.10 21.19 0.41
CA VAL A 86 -8.38 22.04 -0.55
C VAL A 86 -8.32 21.38 -1.92
N THR A 87 -8.24 22.18 -2.98
CA THR A 87 -8.18 21.70 -4.37
C THR A 87 -6.78 21.22 -4.79
N ASP A 88 -5.75 21.51 -3.99
CA ASP A 88 -4.44 20.89 -4.13
C ASP A 88 -4.58 19.44 -3.62
N ALA A 89 -4.67 18.50 -4.54
CA ALA A 89 -4.99 17.10 -4.27
C ALA A 89 -4.37 16.21 -5.35
N VAL A 90 -4.25 14.92 -5.06
CA VAL A 90 -3.90 13.90 -6.05
C VAL A 90 -5.12 13.56 -6.89
N ARG A 91 -6.28 13.45 -6.23
CA ARG A 91 -7.58 13.26 -6.88
C ARG A 91 -8.61 14.15 -6.20
N GLY A 92 -9.40 14.87 -7.00
CA GLY A 92 -10.46 15.76 -6.52
C GLY A 92 -9.99 16.79 -5.48
N LYS A 93 -10.30 16.59 -4.20
CA LYS A 93 -9.90 17.45 -3.07
C LYS A 93 -9.20 16.63 -1.99
N SER A 94 -8.26 17.26 -1.30
CA SER A 94 -7.54 16.64 -0.18
C SER A 94 -7.94 17.23 1.16
N LEU A 95 -7.64 16.49 2.23
CA LEU A 95 -7.75 16.96 3.60
C LEU A 95 -6.50 17.76 3.97
N SER A 96 -6.65 19.06 4.21
CA SER A 96 -5.62 19.92 4.78
C SER A 96 -5.80 20.05 6.29
N LEU A 97 -4.75 19.73 7.04
CA LEU A 97 -4.68 19.84 8.49
C LEU A 97 -3.71 20.95 8.90
N THR A 98 -4.13 21.81 9.82
CA THR A 98 -3.33 22.85 10.48
C THR A 98 -3.36 22.61 11.98
N ALA A 99 -2.36 21.87 12.48
CA ALA A 99 -2.40 21.25 13.81
C ALA A 99 -3.74 20.50 14.04
N GLY A 100 -4.15 19.71 13.05
CA GLY A 100 -5.49 19.14 12.96
C GLY A 100 -5.54 17.62 13.07
N TYR A 101 -6.76 17.09 13.18
CA TYR A 101 -7.05 15.66 13.23
C TYR A 101 -8.49 15.35 12.81
N LEU A 102 -8.73 14.09 12.41
CA LEU A 102 -10.06 13.46 12.39
C LEU A 102 -10.09 12.30 13.39
N TYR A 103 -11.16 12.17 14.16
CA TYR A 103 -11.33 11.12 15.15
C TYR A 103 -12.66 10.39 15.00
N PHE A 104 -12.58 9.07 14.90
CA PHE A 104 -13.72 8.16 14.78
C PHE A 104 -13.79 7.28 16.04
N PRO A 105 -14.69 7.59 16.99
CA PRO A 105 -14.81 6.90 18.29
C PRO A 105 -15.48 5.52 18.20
N THR A 106 -15.54 4.92 17.01
CA THR A 106 -16.33 3.71 16.74
C THR A 106 -15.45 2.58 16.25
N GLN A 107 -15.71 1.36 16.75
CA GLN A 107 -15.12 0.14 16.22
C GLN A 107 -15.69 -0.17 14.83
N PHE A 108 -14.86 0.00 13.80
CA PHE A 108 -15.18 -0.47 12.45
C PHE A 108 -15.20 -2.00 12.44
N GLN A 109 -16.29 -2.61 11.95
CA GLN A 109 -16.45 -4.06 11.98
C GLN A 109 -15.36 -4.81 11.19
N LYS A 110 -14.82 -4.20 10.14
CA LYS A 110 -13.75 -4.79 9.31
C LYS A 110 -12.35 -4.67 9.91
N PHE A 111 -12.18 -3.93 11.01
CA PHE A 111 -10.91 -3.82 11.75
C PHE A 111 -10.83 -4.73 12.97
N LYS A 112 -11.80 -5.64 13.17
CA LYS A 112 -11.77 -6.61 14.27
C LYS A 112 -10.65 -7.64 14.08
N THR A 113 -10.15 -8.21 15.18
CA THR A 113 -8.99 -9.14 15.12
C THR A 113 -9.22 -10.28 14.12
N ASP A 114 -10.41 -10.87 14.13
CA ASP A 114 -10.71 -12.02 13.26
C ASP A 114 -10.88 -11.65 11.78
N THR A 115 -11.03 -10.36 11.46
CA THR A 115 -11.27 -9.88 10.10
C THR A 115 -10.04 -9.32 9.40
N ILE A 116 -9.03 -8.86 10.15
CA ILE A 116 -7.80 -8.29 9.59
C ILE A 116 -6.55 -8.98 10.17
N LYS A 117 -5.86 -9.73 9.31
CA LYS A 117 -4.61 -10.43 9.65
C LYS A 117 -3.45 -9.81 8.87
N SER A 118 -3.46 -10.00 7.55
CA SER A 118 -2.61 -9.25 6.62
C SER A 118 -3.30 -7.94 6.26
N TRP A 119 -2.53 -6.88 6.03
CA TRP A 119 -3.09 -5.57 5.74
C TRP A 119 -2.14 -4.67 4.96
N SER A 120 -2.73 -3.69 4.29
CA SER A 120 -1.98 -2.59 3.67
C SER A 120 -2.67 -1.26 3.93
N ILE A 121 -1.89 -0.22 4.18
CA ILE A 121 -2.38 1.16 4.36
C ILE A 121 -1.71 2.02 3.32
N SER A 122 -2.49 2.64 2.44
CA SER A 122 -2.02 3.51 1.37
C SER A 122 -2.57 4.90 1.53
N THR A 123 -1.74 5.93 1.37
CA THR A 123 -2.20 7.32 1.33
C THR A 123 -1.21 8.19 0.59
N TRP A 124 -1.70 9.28 0.03
CA TRP A 124 -0.88 10.37 -0.48
C TRP A 124 -0.76 11.45 0.59
N ILE A 125 0.43 12.01 0.72
CA ILE A 125 0.70 13.08 1.69
C ILE A 125 1.44 14.23 1.04
N LYS A 126 1.17 15.44 1.53
CA LYS A 126 1.97 16.63 1.26
C LYS A 126 2.32 17.27 2.60
N ILE A 127 3.54 17.01 3.07
CA ILE A 127 3.98 17.35 4.42
C ILE A 127 5.43 17.84 4.41
N ARG A 128 5.78 18.70 5.38
CA ARG A 128 7.16 19.12 5.64
C ARG A 128 7.68 18.53 6.95
N ASN A 129 9.00 18.42 7.04
CA ASN A 129 9.65 18.25 8.34
C ASN A 129 9.34 19.48 9.23
N ASN A 130 9.37 19.30 10.54
CA ASN A 130 9.00 20.33 11.52
C ASN A 130 10.05 20.53 12.63
N GLY A 131 11.09 19.71 12.68
CA GLY A 131 12.21 19.81 13.63
C GLY A 131 11.87 19.61 15.11
N SER A 132 10.64 19.21 15.46
CA SER A 132 10.17 19.23 16.84
C SER A 132 9.31 18.05 17.27
N LYS A 133 8.36 17.60 16.43
CA LYS A 133 7.36 16.58 16.76
C LYS A 133 7.23 15.53 15.67
N ARG A 134 7.01 14.28 16.06
CA ARG A 134 6.61 13.22 15.12
C ARG A 134 5.20 13.49 14.62
N THR A 135 4.90 13.05 13.41
CA THR A 135 3.54 13.11 12.83
C THR A 135 2.96 11.71 12.78
N MET A 136 1.72 11.53 13.24
CA MET A 136 0.98 10.28 13.11
C MET A 136 -0.05 10.45 11.99
N LEU A 137 0.18 9.83 10.82
CA LEU A 137 -0.75 9.94 9.69
C LEU A 137 -2.07 9.21 9.98
N PHE A 138 -1.95 8.01 10.53
CA PHE A 138 -3.06 7.14 10.88
C PHE A 138 -2.71 6.37 12.15
N GLN A 139 -3.66 6.30 13.07
CA GLN A 139 -3.61 5.40 14.21
C GLN A 139 -4.89 4.56 14.25
N LEU A 140 -4.72 3.24 14.23
CA LEU A 140 -5.76 2.34 14.73
C LEU A 140 -5.58 2.28 16.24
N ALA A 141 -6.18 3.24 16.91
CA ALA A 141 -6.01 3.50 18.33
C ALA A 141 -6.65 2.40 19.18
N ARG A 142 -6.10 2.24 20.37
CA ARG A 142 -6.67 1.44 21.45
C ARG A 142 -7.01 2.40 22.59
N PRO A 143 -8.25 2.43 23.10
CA PRO A 143 -8.61 3.29 24.21
C PRO A 143 -7.66 3.13 25.39
N GLY A 144 -7.10 4.25 25.87
CA GLY A 144 -6.18 4.27 27.01
C GLY A 144 -4.77 3.75 26.72
N VAL A 145 -4.37 3.57 25.46
CA VAL A 145 -3.02 3.10 25.10
C VAL A 145 -2.37 4.08 24.12
N PHE A 146 -1.16 4.55 24.46
CA PHE A 146 -0.42 5.52 23.64
C PHE A 146 -0.08 4.98 22.24
N THR A 147 0.39 3.74 22.19
CA THR A 147 0.74 3.03 20.95
C THR A 147 -0.39 2.05 20.60
N GLY A 148 -1.18 2.40 19.60
CA GLY A 148 -2.35 1.63 19.17
C GLY A 148 -1.99 0.33 18.44
N ASN A 149 -3.01 -0.31 17.85
CA ASN A 149 -2.87 -1.52 17.04
C ASN A 149 -1.96 -1.28 15.82
N ILE A 150 -2.13 -0.14 15.14
CA ILE A 150 -1.30 0.29 14.01
C ILE A 150 -1.00 1.77 14.19
N ASN A 151 0.25 2.17 13.98
CA ASN A 151 0.75 3.53 14.16
C ASN A 151 1.56 3.91 12.92
N PHE A 152 0.95 4.61 11.96
CA PHE A 152 1.63 5.07 10.75
C PHE A 152 2.34 6.39 11.03
N ALA A 153 3.51 6.29 11.67
CA ALA A 153 4.28 7.44 12.12
C ALA A 153 5.39 7.88 11.15
N LEU A 154 5.53 9.20 11.03
CA LEU A 154 6.62 9.90 10.36
C LEU A 154 7.52 10.57 11.39
N ASN A 155 8.83 10.55 11.15
CA ASN A 155 9.82 11.23 11.96
C ASN A 155 10.09 12.66 11.46
N THR A 156 9.03 13.45 11.32
CA THR A 156 9.09 14.85 10.85
C THR A 156 9.93 15.76 11.75
N GLN A 157 10.19 15.37 13.00
CA GLN A 157 11.09 16.05 13.92
C GLN A 157 12.57 15.89 13.57
N SER A 158 12.95 14.86 12.79
CA SER A 158 14.37 14.52 12.58
C SER A 158 15.13 15.54 11.75
N TYR A 159 14.43 16.41 11.01
CA TYR A 159 15.01 17.47 10.22
C TYR A 159 14.23 18.78 10.43
N ASN A 160 14.87 19.93 10.18
CA ASN A 160 14.19 21.22 10.22
C ASN A 160 13.23 21.39 9.03
N ALA A 161 12.37 22.41 9.09
CA ALA A 161 11.35 22.66 8.06
C ALA A 161 11.89 23.09 6.69
N ALA A 162 13.15 23.51 6.61
CA ALA A 162 13.81 23.81 5.35
C ALA A 162 14.33 22.55 4.63
N ASN A 163 14.41 21.40 5.32
CA ASN A 163 14.73 20.14 4.66
C ASN A 163 13.50 19.58 3.94
N ASP A 164 13.57 19.59 2.61
CA ASP A 164 12.53 19.13 1.69
C ASP A 164 12.96 17.90 0.87
N SER A 165 14.06 17.24 1.26
CA SER A 165 14.68 16.15 0.48
C SER A 165 14.74 14.82 1.22
N VAL A 166 14.22 14.77 2.45
CA VAL A 166 14.23 13.57 3.30
C VAL A 166 12.89 13.38 4.00
N LEU A 167 12.33 12.18 3.92
CA LEU A 167 11.20 11.73 4.71
C LEU A 167 11.52 10.42 5.42
N ARG A 168 11.60 10.48 6.74
CA ARG A 168 11.79 9.30 7.59
C ARG A 168 10.43 8.77 8.04
N ILE A 169 10.15 7.51 7.73
CA ILE A 169 8.93 6.79 8.05
C ILE A 169 9.32 5.69 9.04
N GLN A 170 8.66 5.66 10.20
CA GLN A 170 8.92 4.66 11.24
C GLN A 170 7.60 4.23 11.88
N PRO A 171 6.85 3.34 11.21
CA PRO A 171 5.58 2.84 11.69
C PRO A 171 5.77 1.71 12.70
N THR A 172 4.73 1.44 13.49
CA THR A 172 4.67 0.26 14.36
C THR A 172 3.30 -0.40 14.33
N PHE A 173 3.24 -1.68 14.70
CA PHE A 173 1.98 -2.38 14.98
C PHE A 173 2.08 -3.22 16.26
N ALA A 174 0.95 -3.45 16.93
CA ALA A 174 0.88 -4.23 18.17
C ALA A 174 0.93 -5.73 17.90
N THR A 175 1.67 -6.45 18.75
CA THR A 175 1.82 -7.91 18.62
C THR A 175 0.91 -8.69 19.57
N VAL A 176 0.65 -9.96 19.23
CA VAL A 176 -0.05 -10.94 20.09
C VAL A 176 0.69 -11.24 21.39
N SER A 177 2.03 -11.15 21.39
CA SER A 177 2.89 -11.42 22.56
C SER A 177 3.10 -10.21 23.47
N GLY A 178 2.54 -9.05 23.12
CA GLY A 178 2.81 -7.79 23.78
C GLY A 178 4.02 -7.05 23.17
N GLY A 179 3.99 -5.72 23.28
CA GLY A 179 4.93 -4.84 22.59
C GLY A 179 4.51 -4.54 21.15
N THR A 180 5.46 -4.09 20.34
CA THR A 180 5.23 -3.71 18.94
C THR A 180 6.33 -4.22 18.02
N GLN A 181 5.97 -4.47 16.76
CA GLN A 181 6.94 -4.53 15.67
C GLN A 181 7.09 -3.17 15.01
N ASP A 182 8.27 -2.91 14.44
CA ASP A 182 8.57 -1.69 13.69
C ASP A 182 9.31 -1.97 12.38
N ASN A 183 9.33 -0.97 11.50
CA ASN A 183 10.26 -0.87 10.39
C ASN A 183 10.71 0.60 10.29
N VAL A 184 11.77 0.87 9.55
CA VAL A 184 12.22 2.23 9.27
C VAL A 184 12.95 2.26 7.92
N ASN A 185 12.77 3.34 7.15
CA ASN A 185 13.50 3.57 5.90
C ASN A 185 14.85 4.27 6.15
N SER A 186 15.69 3.68 7.00
CA SER A 186 16.98 4.28 7.39
C SER A 186 18.18 3.87 6.53
N GLY A 187 17.98 3.06 5.49
CA GLY A 187 19.04 2.65 4.57
C GLY A 187 19.53 3.82 3.71
N ALA A 188 20.75 3.74 3.20
CA ALA A 188 21.32 4.79 2.34
C ALA A 188 20.40 5.05 1.13
N GLY A 189 19.92 6.28 1.00
CA GLY A 189 19.01 6.69 -0.09
C GLY A 189 17.52 6.35 0.11
N GLN A 190 17.16 5.52 1.10
CA GLN A 190 15.80 5.00 1.28
C GLN A 190 14.80 6.04 1.83
N ASP A 191 15.30 7.13 2.39
CA ASP A 191 14.52 8.25 2.89
C ASP A 191 14.51 9.46 1.95
N LYS A 192 15.16 9.37 0.78
CA LYS A 192 15.26 10.48 -0.16
C LYS A 192 13.98 10.63 -0.96
N VAL A 193 13.35 11.80 -0.83
CA VAL A 193 12.14 12.18 -1.56
C VAL A 193 11.98 13.69 -1.57
N SER A 194 11.39 14.26 -2.61
CA SER A 194 11.00 15.67 -2.59
C SER A 194 9.70 15.86 -1.82
N LEU A 195 9.72 16.73 -0.81
CA LEU A 195 8.56 17.14 0.00
C LEU A 195 7.82 18.35 -0.58
N ASN A 196 8.23 18.83 -1.75
CA ASN A 196 7.54 19.91 -2.47
C ASN A 196 6.37 19.40 -3.33
N SER A 197 6.24 18.08 -3.46
CA SER A 197 5.20 17.40 -4.23
C SER A 197 4.48 16.38 -3.36
N TRP A 198 3.33 15.90 -3.84
CA TRP A 198 2.64 14.76 -3.25
C TRP A 198 3.55 13.52 -3.23
N VAL A 199 3.60 12.87 -2.07
CA VAL A 199 4.35 11.63 -1.83
C VAL A 199 3.35 10.51 -1.54
N HIS A 200 3.44 9.42 -2.30
CA HIS A 200 2.63 8.23 -2.03
C HIS A 200 3.36 7.34 -1.04
N VAL A 201 2.74 7.05 0.10
CA VAL A 201 3.31 6.17 1.13
C VAL A 201 2.39 4.98 1.37
N ILE A 202 2.99 3.78 1.45
CA ILE A 202 2.25 2.56 1.72
C ILE A 202 2.97 1.72 2.78
N LEU A 203 2.20 1.21 3.74
CA LEU A 203 2.62 0.14 4.63
C LEU A 203 2.00 -1.17 4.18
N THR A 204 2.75 -2.26 4.22
CA THR A 204 2.22 -3.61 3.93
C THR A 204 2.71 -4.59 4.98
N TYR A 205 1.82 -5.38 5.57
CA TYR A 205 2.15 -6.45 6.50
C TYR A 205 1.50 -7.77 6.07
N GLU A 206 2.32 -8.80 5.89
CA GLU A 206 1.87 -10.16 5.60
C GLU A 206 1.93 -11.03 6.85
N TYR A 207 0.76 -11.40 7.36
CA TYR A 207 0.61 -12.16 8.60
C TYR A 207 1.35 -13.50 8.56
N THR A 208 1.25 -14.24 7.44
CA THR A 208 1.80 -15.61 7.37
C THR A 208 3.34 -15.63 7.36
N THR A 209 3.97 -14.61 6.80
CA THR A 209 5.44 -14.52 6.70
C THR A 209 6.04 -13.58 7.74
N GLY A 210 5.23 -12.70 8.35
CA GLY A 210 5.67 -11.64 9.25
C GLY A 210 6.31 -10.45 8.53
N VAL A 211 6.30 -10.43 7.19
CA VAL A 211 7.00 -9.40 6.40
C VAL A 211 6.26 -8.07 6.50
N PHE A 212 6.93 -7.05 7.05
CA PHE A 212 6.41 -5.69 7.21
C PHE A 212 7.22 -4.70 6.37
N ASN A 213 6.68 -4.13 5.31
CA ASN A 213 7.40 -3.19 4.43
C ASN A 213 6.84 -1.77 4.46
N ILE A 214 7.72 -0.84 4.09
CA ILE A 214 7.41 0.56 3.79
C ILE A 214 7.67 0.77 2.31
N TRP A 215 6.78 1.50 1.66
CA TRP A 215 6.86 1.90 0.28
C TRP A 215 6.69 3.40 0.15
N MET A 216 7.44 4.00 -0.76
CA MET A 216 7.39 5.42 -1.08
C MET A 216 7.48 5.59 -2.59
N ASN A 217 6.50 6.29 -3.18
CA ASN A 217 6.37 6.54 -4.62
C ASN A 217 6.52 5.26 -5.48
N GLY A 218 5.84 4.18 -5.07
CA GLY A 218 5.86 2.90 -5.76
C GLY A 218 7.15 2.07 -5.58
N VAL A 219 8.09 2.52 -4.75
CA VAL A 219 9.37 1.84 -4.49
C VAL A 219 9.43 1.35 -3.04
N LYS A 220 9.97 0.15 -2.83
CA LYS A 220 10.19 -0.43 -1.49
C LYS A 220 11.33 0.30 -0.78
N VAL A 221 11.07 0.83 0.40
CA VAL A 221 12.04 1.64 1.17
C VAL A 221 12.29 1.19 2.61
N GLY A 222 11.54 0.21 3.12
CA GLY A 222 11.76 -0.34 4.46
C GLY A 222 13.09 -1.10 4.57
N ASN A 223 13.87 -0.83 5.62
CA ASN A 223 15.19 -1.44 5.81
C ASN A 223 15.15 -2.72 6.67
N PHE A 224 14.07 -2.91 7.44
CA PHE A 224 13.98 -3.96 8.45
C PHE A 224 12.68 -4.77 8.32
N PRO A 225 12.41 -5.41 7.16
CA PRO A 225 11.10 -6.02 6.92
C PRO A 225 10.80 -7.28 7.73
N ASN A 226 11.81 -7.87 8.37
CA ASN A 226 11.70 -9.08 9.20
C ASN A 226 12.19 -8.82 10.64
N ARG A 227 12.21 -7.57 11.09
CA ARG A 227 12.74 -7.21 12.42
C ARG A 227 11.71 -7.49 13.49
N GLY A 228 12.16 -8.19 14.53
CA GLY A 228 11.38 -8.60 15.69
C GLY A 228 10.47 -9.79 15.38
N THR A 229 10.37 -10.69 16.35
CA THR A 229 10.19 -12.12 16.12
C THR A 229 8.77 -12.52 15.73
N GLY A 230 8.62 -13.03 14.50
CA GLY A 230 7.64 -14.06 14.17
C GLY A 230 6.58 -13.65 13.14
N ASN A 231 6.13 -14.67 12.41
CA ASN A 231 4.87 -14.63 11.69
C ASN A 231 3.69 -14.67 12.66
N ASN A 232 2.50 -14.45 12.13
CA ASN A 232 1.24 -14.54 12.86
C ASN A 232 1.18 -13.61 14.08
N SER A 233 1.85 -12.45 14.00
CA SER A 233 2.14 -11.63 15.17
C SER A 233 1.21 -10.44 15.33
N PHE A 234 0.59 -9.91 14.27
CA PHE A 234 -0.34 -8.79 14.38
C PHE A 234 -1.62 -9.16 15.15
N LYS A 235 -2.09 -8.24 16.00
CA LYS A 235 -3.41 -8.31 16.62
C LYS A 235 -4.09 -6.95 16.61
N SER A 236 -5.32 -6.92 16.10
CA SER A 236 -6.16 -5.72 16.16
C SER A 236 -7.01 -5.75 17.43
N TYR A 237 -6.41 -5.38 18.57
CA TYR A 237 -7.10 -5.38 19.86
C TYR A 237 -8.37 -4.52 19.82
N GLU A 238 -9.42 -5.02 20.48
CA GLU A 238 -10.73 -4.39 20.54
C GLU A 238 -11.03 -3.91 21.98
N PRO A 239 -11.79 -2.80 22.14
CA PRO A 239 -12.23 -1.91 21.07
C PRO A 239 -11.06 -1.13 20.45
N SER A 240 -11.23 -0.76 19.19
CA SER A 240 -10.32 0.10 18.44
C SER A 240 -11.06 1.29 17.86
N GLU A 241 -10.32 2.38 17.68
CA GLU A 241 -10.80 3.65 17.16
C GLU A 241 -9.88 4.10 16.02
N VAL A 242 -10.34 4.98 15.15
CA VAL A 242 -9.50 5.54 14.08
C VAL A 242 -9.16 6.99 14.38
N ILE A 243 -7.90 7.34 14.27
CA ILE A 243 -7.41 8.71 14.28
C ILE A 243 -6.60 8.96 13.00
N ILE A 244 -6.87 10.07 12.33
CA ILE A 244 -6.10 10.56 11.18
C ILE A 244 -5.45 11.88 11.58
N GLY A 245 -4.14 12.01 11.35
CA GLY A 245 -3.38 13.24 11.62
C GLY A 245 -3.01 13.49 13.08
N SER A 246 -3.25 12.55 14.01
CA SER A 246 -2.85 12.69 15.42
C SER A 246 -2.66 11.33 16.09
N ASN A 247 -2.21 11.32 17.34
CA ASN A 247 -2.20 10.14 18.19
C ASN A 247 -3.24 10.27 19.32
N TYR A 248 -3.45 9.20 20.08
CA TYR A 248 -4.46 9.17 21.16
C TYR A 248 -4.36 10.35 22.14
N ASN A 249 -3.15 10.76 22.56
CA ASN A 249 -2.95 11.92 23.45
C ASN A 249 -3.32 13.27 22.81
N GLY A 250 -3.32 13.35 21.48
CA GLY A 250 -3.65 14.57 20.75
C GLY A 250 -5.15 14.76 20.51
N ILE A 251 -5.99 13.86 21.03
CA ILE A 251 -7.45 13.99 20.95
C ILE A 251 -7.98 14.60 22.27
N PRO A 252 -8.78 15.68 22.23
CA PRO A 252 -9.35 16.28 23.43
C PRO A 252 -10.11 15.26 24.30
N GLY A 253 -9.84 15.29 25.61
CA GLY A 253 -10.42 14.33 26.57
C GLY A 253 -9.78 12.95 26.58
N LYS A 254 -8.73 12.71 25.77
CA LYS A 254 -7.97 11.46 25.72
C LYS A 254 -6.51 11.75 26.04
N SER A 255 -6.04 11.26 27.18
CA SER A 255 -4.64 11.33 27.56
C SER A 255 -4.28 10.06 28.31
N VAL A 256 -3.20 9.42 27.86
CA VAL A 256 -2.61 8.22 28.49
C VAL A 256 -1.36 8.59 29.28
N SER A 257 -0.68 9.66 28.89
CA SER A 257 0.57 10.11 29.49
C SER A 257 0.84 11.57 29.17
N SER A 258 1.86 12.16 29.80
CA SER A 258 2.41 13.48 29.46
C SER A 258 3.37 13.44 28.26
N ASP A 259 3.45 12.32 27.53
CA ASP A 259 4.31 12.20 26.35
C ASP A 259 3.78 13.07 25.21
N VAL A 260 4.63 14.01 24.78
CA VAL A 260 4.38 15.00 23.72
C VAL A 260 5.24 14.75 22.49
N THR A 261 5.65 13.51 22.24
CA THR A 261 6.46 13.12 21.08
C THR A 261 5.72 13.35 19.77
N PHE A 262 4.39 13.17 19.78
CA PHE A 262 3.50 13.46 18.67
C PHE A 262 2.72 14.75 18.92
N ALA A 263 2.38 15.45 17.85
CA ALA A 263 1.44 16.55 17.85
C ALA A 263 0.45 16.38 16.69
N PRO A 264 -0.75 17.00 16.76
CA PRO A 264 -1.64 17.10 15.63
C PRO A 264 -0.94 17.61 14.37
N MET A 265 -1.30 17.04 13.23
CA MET A 265 -0.59 17.17 11.97
C MET A 265 -0.77 18.57 11.37
N THR A 266 0.30 19.10 10.78
CA THR A 266 0.24 20.19 9.81
C THR A 266 0.72 19.67 8.46
N GLY A 267 -0.18 19.60 7.48
CA GLY A 267 0.07 19.03 6.16
C GLY A 267 -1.22 18.58 5.50
N GLN A 268 -1.11 17.93 4.34
CA GLN A 268 -2.26 17.41 3.62
C GLN A 268 -2.20 15.89 3.49
N VAL A 269 -3.37 15.27 3.49
CA VAL A 269 -3.58 13.83 3.29
C VAL A 269 -4.64 13.67 2.21
N ASP A 270 -4.41 12.73 1.32
CA ASP A 270 -5.35 12.39 0.27
C ASP A 270 -5.44 10.87 0.12
N GLU A 271 -6.59 10.40 -0.36
CA GLU A 271 -6.74 9.05 -0.89
C GLU A 271 -6.36 7.91 0.09
N LEU A 272 -6.71 8.04 1.38
CA LEU A 272 -6.37 7.07 2.44
C LEU A 272 -7.18 5.77 2.30
N ARG A 273 -6.50 4.67 1.97
CA ARG A 273 -7.08 3.34 1.73
C ARG A 273 -6.52 2.30 2.70
N ILE A 274 -7.39 1.48 3.26
CA ILE A 274 -7.02 0.33 4.10
C ILE A 274 -7.48 -0.96 3.44
N PHE A 275 -6.54 -1.87 3.20
CA PHE A 275 -6.80 -3.18 2.63
C PHE A 275 -6.63 -4.27 3.70
N ASN A 276 -7.47 -5.30 3.68
CA ASN A 276 -7.33 -6.50 4.53
C ASN A 276 -6.43 -7.58 3.89
N ARG A 277 -5.42 -7.14 3.12
CA ARG A 277 -4.41 -7.98 2.50
C ARG A 277 -3.09 -7.24 2.36
N THR A 278 -2.02 -7.98 2.18
CA THR A 278 -0.77 -7.44 1.64
C THR A 278 -0.96 -7.16 0.15
N LEU A 279 -0.67 -5.93 -0.27
CA LEU A 279 -0.64 -5.56 -1.68
C LEU A 279 0.64 -6.08 -2.34
N PRO A 280 0.57 -6.76 -3.50
CA PRO A 280 1.75 -7.12 -4.27
C PRO A 280 2.42 -5.90 -4.91
N ASP A 281 3.74 -5.99 -5.12
CA ASP A 281 4.61 -4.93 -5.64
C ASP A 281 4.06 -4.26 -6.92
N ALA A 282 3.52 -5.04 -7.87
CA ALA A 282 2.95 -4.50 -9.11
C ALA A 282 1.71 -3.62 -8.89
N PHE A 283 0.84 -3.97 -7.95
CA PHE A 283 -0.37 -3.20 -7.63
C PHE A 283 -0.05 -1.94 -6.82
N ILE A 284 1.02 -1.96 -6.03
CA ILE A 284 1.56 -0.77 -5.36
C ILE A 284 2.05 0.23 -6.40
N LYS A 285 2.78 -0.24 -7.42
CA LYS A 285 3.23 0.59 -8.53
C LYS A 285 2.06 1.12 -9.35
N ALA A 286 1.05 0.29 -9.61
CA ALA A 286 -0.19 0.71 -10.27
C ALA A 286 -0.90 1.83 -9.50
N LEU A 287 -1.10 1.68 -8.18
CA LEU A 287 -1.71 2.72 -7.33
C LEU A 287 -0.96 4.06 -7.43
N TYR A 288 0.37 4.02 -7.40
CA TYR A 288 1.19 5.22 -7.55
C TYR A 288 1.01 5.88 -8.92
N ASN A 289 1.10 5.10 -10.00
CA ASN A 289 1.00 5.62 -11.37
C ASN A 289 -0.41 6.12 -11.70
N LEU A 290 -1.45 5.45 -11.20
CA LEU A 290 -2.85 5.86 -11.32
C LEU A 290 -3.08 7.19 -10.58
N GLY A 291 -2.60 7.32 -9.34
CA GLY A 291 -2.70 8.57 -8.59
C GLY A 291 -1.97 9.73 -9.29
N LYS A 292 -0.77 9.49 -9.85
CA LYS A 292 -0.07 10.50 -10.68
C LYS A 292 -0.85 10.95 -11.90
N ALA A 293 -1.71 10.09 -12.44
CA ALA A 293 -2.56 10.37 -13.57
C ALA A 293 -3.95 10.87 -13.17
N ASN A 294 -4.21 11.07 -11.87
CA ASN A 294 -5.52 11.41 -11.32
C ASN A 294 -6.60 10.38 -11.73
N LYS A 295 -6.27 9.09 -11.57
CA LYS A 295 -7.14 7.95 -11.91
C LYS A 295 -7.37 7.02 -10.71
#